data_AF-A0A2H6H1X0-F1
#
_entry.id   AF-A0A2H6H1X0-F1
#
_cell.length_a   1.000
_cell.length_b   1.000
_cell.length_c   1.000
_cell.angle_alpha   90.00
_cell.angle_beta   90.00
_cell.angle_gamma   90.00
#
_symmetry.space_group_name_H-M   'P 1'
#
loop_
_entity.id
_entity.type
_entity.pdbx_description
1 polymer ?
#
loop_
_entity_poly.entity_id
_entity_poly.type
_entity_poly.pdbx_seq_one_letter_code
_entity_poly.pdbx_strand_id
1 'polypeptide(L)'
;MENCHIKCKTIISNLSTNADIKKVFNKNDSWGDKPGFYVEHIKGDYKSHFVVQVGDKILDPFLEEMGEIPIKEYLNQVYKNPEELRII
;
A
#
# COMPACT_ATOMS: atom_id res chain seq x y z
N MET A 1 -0.23 -14.16 -5.34
CA MET A 1 -0.26 -12.74 -4.96
C MET A 1 0.34 -12.60 -3.54
N GLU A 2 1.55 -13.14 -3.33
CA GLU A 2 2.19 -13.27 -2.00
C GLU A 2 3.38 -12.32 -1.79
N ASN A 3 3.77 -11.55 -2.81
CA ASN A 3 5.07 -10.90 -2.82
C ASN A 3 5.13 -9.57 -2.04
N CYS A 4 4.06 -8.75 -2.03
CA CYS A 4 4.08 -7.45 -1.34
C CYS A 4 4.13 -7.58 0.18
N HIS A 5 3.28 -8.41 0.79
CA HIS A 5 3.25 -8.58 2.25
C HIS A 5 4.56 -9.15 2.80
N ILE A 6 5.17 -10.12 2.11
CA ILE A 6 6.47 -10.68 2.50
C ILE A 6 7.55 -9.60 2.44
N LYS A 7 7.60 -8.81 1.36
CA LYS A 7 8.53 -7.69 1.25
C LYS A 7 8.35 -6.64 2.36
N CYS A 8 7.11 -6.29 2.72
CA CYS A 8 6.86 -5.38 3.85
C CYS A 8 7.44 -5.91 5.17
N LYS A 9 7.32 -7.22 5.45
CA LYS A 9 7.92 -7.83 6.64
C LYS A 9 9.44 -7.71 6.64
N THR A 10 10.07 -7.93 5.49
CA THR A 10 11.53 -7.75 5.34
C THR A 10 11.93 -6.30 5.59
N ILE A 11 11.19 -5.33 5.03
CA ILE A 11 11.46 -3.89 5.21
C ILE A 11 11.37 -3.53 6.71
N ILE A 12 10.28 -3.89 7.39
CA ILE A 12 10.12 -3.59 8.83
C ILE A 12 11.23 -4.22 9.66
N SER A 13 11.63 -5.46 9.35
CA SER A 13 12.71 -6.13 10.08
C SER A 13 14.05 -5.40 9.97
N ASN A 14 14.23 -4.59 8.92
CA ASN A 14 15.42 -3.77 8.69
C ASN A 14 15.28 -2.32 9.20
N LEU A 15 14.07 -1.88 9.56
CA LEU A 15 13.82 -0.55 10.12
C LEU A 15 14.03 -0.58 11.64
N SER A 16 14.74 0.41 12.18
CA SER A 16 14.94 0.59 13.63
C SER A 16 13.86 1.48 14.27
N THR A 17 12.74 1.68 13.58
CA THR A 17 11.67 2.62 13.92
C THR A 17 10.34 1.91 14.13
N ASN A 18 9.38 2.60 14.76
CA ASN A 18 8.03 2.09 14.94
C ASN A 18 7.30 2.15 13.60
N ALA A 19 7.18 1.01 12.93
CA ALA A 19 6.60 0.87 11.61
C ALA A 19 5.52 -0.22 11.59
N ASP A 20 4.45 0.01 10.84
CA ASP A 20 3.30 -0.90 10.75
C ASP A 20 3.08 -1.37 9.31
N ILE A 21 2.70 -2.65 9.12
CA ILE A 21 2.21 -3.10 7.82
C ILE A 21 0.75 -2.67 7.69
N LYS A 22 0.44 -1.97 6.61
CA LYS A 22 -0.90 -1.50 6.29
C LYS A 22 -1.40 -2.11 4.99
N LYS A 23 -2.72 -2.23 4.88
CA LYS A 23 -3.39 -2.72 3.68
C LYS A 23 -4.06 -1.56 2.96
N VAL A 24 -3.75 -1.39 1.68
CA VAL A 24 -4.46 -0.51 0.76
C VAL A 24 -5.56 -1.33 0.10
N PHE A 25 -6.80 -0.85 0.19
CA PHE A 25 -7.97 -1.51 -0.39
C PHE A 25 -8.98 -0.47 -0.91
N ASN A 26 -9.80 -0.89 -1.87
CA ASN A 26 -10.91 -0.08 -2.34
C ASN A 26 -12.01 -0.05 -1.26
N LYS A 27 -12.37 1.14 -0.77
CA LYS A 27 -13.32 1.32 0.34
C LYS A 27 -14.75 0.88 0.00
N ASN A 28 -15.06 0.78 -1.30
CA ASN A 28 -16.33 0.25 -1.80
C ASN A 28 -16.38 -1.30 -1.75
N ASP A 29 -15.23 -1.94 -1.47
CA ASP A 29 -15.07 -3.37 -1.22
C ASP A 29 -14.63 -3.62 0.23
N SER A 30 -15.61 -3.69 1.12
CA SER A 30 -15.38 -3.87 2.57
C SER A 30 -14.71 -5.20 2.94
N TRP A 31 -14.71 -6.19 2.05
CA TRP A 31 -14.23 -7.55 2.32
C TRP A 31 -13.07 -7.98 1.40
N GLY A 32 -12.80 -7.22 0.33
CA GLY A 32 -11.67 -7.48 -0.58
C GLY A 32 -11.92 -8.64 -1.55
N ASP A 33 -13.18 -9.07 -1.69
CA ASP A 33 -13.60 -10.26 -2.43
C ASP A 33 -14.58 -9.94 -3.57
N LYS A 34 -15.05 -8.69 -3.68
CA LYS A 34 -15.99 -8.30 -4.74
C LYS A 34 -15.29 -8.32 -6.10
N PRO A 35 -15.81 -9.07 -7.08
CA PRO A 35 -15.29 -9.03 -8.45
C PRO A 35 -15.34 -7.61 -9.01
N GLY A 36 -14.25 -7.17 -9.65
CA GLY A 36 -14.16 -5.85 -10.28
C GLY A 36 -13.62 -4.73 -9.38
N PHE A 37 -13.45 -4.96 -8.08
CA PHE A 37 -12.82 -4.00 -7.19
C PHE A 37 -11.32 -4.31 -7.07
N TYR A 38 -10.52 -3.52 -7.78
CA TYR A 38 -9.06 -3.60 -7.74
C TYR A 38 -8.47 -2.29 -7.25
N VAL A 39 -7.27 -2.42 -6.72
CA VAL A 39 -6.34 -1.33 -6.45
C VAL A 39 -5.47 -1.19 -7.70
N GLU A 40 -5.77 -0.20 -8.54
CA GLU A 40 -5.03 0.10 -9.77
C GLU A 40 -3.77 0.89 -9.45
N HIS A 41 -2.69 0.17 -9.13
CA HIS A 41 -1.38 0.71 -8.76
C HIS A 41 -0.50 0.85 -10.01
N ILE A 42 0.44 1.80 -10.05
CA ILE A 42 1.29 2.03 -11.23
C ILE A 42 2.13 0.81 -11.69
N LYS A 43 2.39 -0.14 -10.79
CA LYS A 43 3.08 -1.42 -11.09
C LYS A 43 2.13 -2.56 -11.49
N GLY A 44 0.82 -2.37 -11.41
CA GLY A 44 -0.21 -3.36 -11.78
C GLY A 44 -1.46 -3.30 -10.91
N ASP A 45 -2.46 -4.12 -11.26
CA ASP A 45 -3.73 -4.15 -10.54
C ASP A 45 -3.72 -5.26 -9.47
N TYR A 46 -4.13 -4.92 -8.25
CA TYR A 46 -4.10 -5.83 -7.11
C TYR A 46 -5.47 -5.89 -6.42
N LYS A 47 -5.89 -7.06 -5.93
CA LYS A 47 -7.06 -7.12 -5.02
C LYS A 47 -6.79 -6.39 -3.70
N SER A 48 -5.54 -6.42 -3.28
CA SER A 48 -5.04 -5.64 -2.15
C SER A 48 -3.55 -5.42 -2.28
N HIS A 49 -3.09 -4.22 -1.93
CA HIS A 49 -1.66 -3.92 -1.82
C HIS A 49 -1.27 -3.72 -0.36
N PHE A 50 -0.06 -4.13 -0.01
CA PHE A 50 0.46 -3.95 1.35
C PHE A 50 1.62 -2.96 1.30
N VAL A 51 1.67 -2.08 2.28
CA VAL A 51 2.68 -1.03 2.41
C VAL A 51 3.18 -0.96 3.85
N VAL A 52 4.32 -0.30 4.07
CA VAL A 52 4.84 -0.02 5.40
C VAL A 52 4.51 1.44 5.75
N GLN A 53 3.84 1.67 6.88
CA GLN A 53 3.60 3.00 7.41
C GLN A 53 4.64 3.33 8.48
N VAL A 54 5.28 4.50 8.36
CA VAL A 54 6.22 5.06 9.33
C VAL A 54 5.72 6.46 9.68
N GLY A 55 5.06 6.61 10.83
CA GLY A 55 4.39 7.87 11.20
C GLY A 55 3.26 8.23 10.23
N ASP A 56 3.39 9.37 9.55
CA ASP A 56 2.45 9.90 8.54
C ASP A 56 2.88 9.61 7.09
N LYS A 57 3.90 8.78 6.91
CA LYS A 57 4.47 8.41 5.61
C LYS A 57 4.32 6.92 5.31
N ILE A 58 4.42 6.61 4.02
CA ILE A 58 4.33 5.28 3.43
C ILE A 58 5.62 4.95 2.72
N LEU A 59 6.08 3.72 2.91
CA LEU A 59 7.13 3.06 2.17
C LEU A 59 6.50 1.90 1.40
N ASP A 60 6.58 1.94 0.07
CA ASP A 60 5.99 0.93 -0.80
C ASP A 60 7.03 -0.14 -1.17
N PRO A 61 6.75 -1.44 -0.94
CA PRO A 61 7.68 -2.53 -1.25
C PRO A 61 7.96 -2.75 -2.75
N PHE A 62 7.23 -2.08 -3.64
CA PHE A 62 7.43 -2.12 -5.09
C PHE A 62 8.03 -0.82 -5.65
N LEU A 63 8.18 0.21 -4.81
CA LEU A 63 8.72 1.53 -5.15
C LEU A 63 9.73 1.98 -4.10
N GLU A 64 10.60 1.07 -3.65
CA GLU A 64 11.61 1.35 -2.61
C GLU A 64 12.51 2.55 -3.02
N GLU A 65 12.71 2.76 -4.32
CA GLU A 65 13.44 3.89 -4.89
C GLU A 65 12.81 5.27 -4.61
N MET A 66 11.51 5.34 -4.29
CA MET A 66 10.82 6.60 -3.98
C MET A 66 10.97 7.02 -2.51
N GLY A 67 11.45 6.12 -1.64
CA GLY A 67 11.58 6.38 -0.21
C GLY A 67 10.24 6.54 0.53
N GLU A 68 10.27 7.23 1.67
CA GLU A 68 9.08 7.51 2.48
C GLU A 68 8.28 8.70 1.92
N ILE A 69 7.02 8.46 1.56
CA ILE A 69 6.12 9.46 0.96
C ILE A 69 4.94 9.76 1.89
N PRO A 70 4.54 11.02 2.12
CA PRO A 70 3.35 11.34 2.91
C PRO A 70 2.10 10.59 2.39
N ILE A 71 1.28 10.03 3.29
CA ILE A 71 0.12 9.16 2.93
C ILE A 71 -0.76 9.76 1.82
N LYS A 72 -1.08 11.06 1.94
CA LYS A 72 -1.94 11.76 0.97
C LYS A 72 -1.28 11.87 -0.39
N GLU A 73 0.02 12.14 -0.45
CA GLU A 73 0.76 12.22 -1.70
C GLU A 73 0.92 10.85 -2.34
N TYR A 74 1.24 9.84 -1.53
CA TYR A 74 1.38 8.45 -1.96
C TYR A 74 0.13 7.97 -2.71
N LEU A 75 -1.06 8.12 -2.11
CA LEU A 75 -2.30 7.70 -2.77
C LEU A 75 -2.48 8.36 -4.15
N ASN A 76 -2.28 9.67 -4.22
CA ASN A 76 -2.49 10.44 -5.47
C ASN A 76 -1.44 10.17 -6.55
N GLN A 77 -0.21 9.82 -6.19
CA GLN A 77 0.86 9.57 -7.16
C GLN A 77 0.84 8.13 -7.69
N VAL A 78 0.43 7.18 -6.84
CA VAL A 78 0.67 5.75 -7.07
C VAL A 78 -0.58 5.02 -7.58
N TYR A 79 -1.77 5.58 -7.37
CA TYR A 79 -3.03 4.93 -7.76
C TYR A 79 -3.88 5.80 -8.67
N LYS A 80 -4.65 5.17 -9.55
CA LYS A 80 -5.54 5.90 -10.48
C LYS A 80 -6.79 6.51 -9.84
N ASN A 81 -7.39 5.83 -8.86
CA ASN A 81 -8.64 6.25 -8.20
C ASN A 81 -8.42 6.44 -6.68
N PRO A 82 -7.50 7.32 -6.26
CA PRO A 82 -7.08 7.46 -4.86
C PRO A 82 -8.23 7.79 -3.90
N GLU A 83 -9.25 8.51 -4.37
CA GLU A 83 -10.43 8.86 -3.61
C GLU A 83 -11.27 7.64 -3.21
N GLU A 84 -11.16 6.53 -3.93
CA GLU A 84 -11.83 5.28 -3.60
C GLU A 84 -11.04 4.39 -2.64
N LEU A 85 -9.79 4.76 -2.34
CA LEU A 85 -8.90 3.91 -1.55
C LEU A 85 -8.87 4.32 -0.08
N ARG A 86 -8.54 3.34 0.78
CA ARG A 86 -8.20 3.54 2.18
C ARG A 86 -6.99 2.70 2.55
N ILE A 87 -6.24 3.21 3.53
CA ILE A 87 -5.12 2.51 4.17
C ILE A 87 -5.55 2.20 5.60
N ILE A 88 -5.51 0.91 5.99
CA ILE A 88 -5.86 0.42 7.34
C ILE A 88 -4.74 -0.41 7.95
#